data_AF-A0A944AVF0-F1
#
_entry.id   AF-A0A944AVF0-F1
#
_cell.length_a   1.000
_cell.length_b   1.000
_cell.length_c   1.000
_cell.angle_alpha   90.00
_cell.angle_beta   90.00
_cell.angle_gamma   90.00
#
_symmetry.space_group_name_H-M   'P 1'
#
loop_
_entity.id
_entity.type
_entity.pdbx_description
1 polymer ?
#
loop_
_entity_poly.entity_id
_entity_poly.type
_entity_poly.pdbx_seq_one_letter_code
_entity_poly.pdbx_strand_id
1 'polypeptide(L)'
;MNYQKIYDQLIQNRKNNRLSKKDCYCEEHHIIPLSEGGPDTKDNKINLSAREHYIAHLLLAKIYDDYKMWYAWNMMLCQNSR
;
A
#
# COMPACT_ATOMS: atom_id res chain seq x y z
N MET A 1 9.07 -15.42 7.67
CA MET A 1 8.05 -14.43 8.12
C MET A 1 6.91 -14.44 7.11
N ASN A 2 5.65 -14.43 7.53
CA ASN A 2 4.50 -14.46 6.61
C ASN A 2 4.10 -13.01 6.24
N TYR A 3 4.64 -12.50 5.13
CA TYR A 3 4.42 -11.13 4.69
C TYR A 3 2.97 -10.87 4.29
N GLN A 4 2.31 -11.84 3.66
CA GLN A 4 0.90 -11.75 3.30
C GLN A 4 0.04 -11.51 4.54
N LYS A 5 0.25 -12.29 5.61
CA LYS A 5 -0.49 -12.13 6.86
C LYS A 5 -0.31 -10.74 7.47
N ILE A 6 0.90 -10.18 7.44
CA ILE A 6 1.18 -8.84 7.98
C ILE A 6 0.47 -7.78 7.12
N TYR A 7 0.53 -7.92 5.80
CA TYR A 7 -0.15 -7.03 4.86
C TYR A 7 -1.67 -7.05 5.08
N ASP A 8 -2.25 -8.24 5.14
CA ASP A 8 -3.69 -8.41 5.37
C ASP A 8 -4.12 -7.76 6.69
N GLN A 9 -3.33 -7.94 7.75
CA GLN A 9 -3.60 -7.31 9.05
C GLN A 9 -3.58 -5.77 8.96
N LEU A 10 -2.61 -5.20 8.24
CA LEU A 10 -2.54 -3.74 8.02
C LEU A 10 -3.79 -3.23 7.29
N ILE A 11 -4.18 -3.91 6.21
CA ILE A 11 -5.36 -3.53 5.43
C ILE A 11 -6.64 -3.67 6.25
N GLN A 12 -6.81 -4.78 6.98
CA GLN A 12 -7.99 -4.98 7.83
C GLN A 12 -8.11 -3.95 8.94
N ASN A 13 -6.99 -3.60 9.59
CA ASN A 13 -6.98 -2.54 10.59
C ASN A 13 -7.48 -1.20 10.01
N ARG A 14 -7.01 -0.83 8.80
CA ARG A 14 -7.42 0.43 8.15
C ARG A 14 -8.82 0.40 7.56
N LYS A 15 -9.35 -0.79 7.22
CA LYS A 15 -10.77 -0.95 6.87
C LYS A 15 -11.68 -0.64 8.08
N ASN A 16 -11.28 -1.07 9.27
CA ASN A 16 -12.02 -0.81 10.52
C ASN A 16 -11.78 0.61 11.05
N ASN A 17 -10.57 1.15 10.87
CA ASN A 17 -10.14 2.46 11.35
C ASN A 17 -9.74 3.37 10.17
N ARG A 18 -10.74 3.78 9.39
CA ARG A 18 -10.54 4.54 8.14
C ARG A 18 -9.90 5.90 8.41
N LEU A 19 -8.85 6.21 7.65
CA LEU A 19 -8.29 7.56 7.62
C LEU A 19 -9.14 8.50 6.77
N SER A 20 -9.41 9.67 7.33
CA SER A 20 -9.99 10.80 6.63
C SER A 20 -8.89 11.71 6.11
N LYS A 21 -8.96 12.06 4.81
CA LYS A 21 -8.05 13.05 4.19
C LYS A 21 -8.15 14.44 4.83
N LYS A 22 -9.22 14.70 5.60
CA LYS A 22 -9.43 15.98 6.29
C LYS A 22 -8.63 16.09 7.59
N ASP A 23 -8.32 14.96 8.22
CA ASP A 23 -7.72 14.94 9.56
C ASP A 23 -6.19 14.79 9.48
N CYS A 24 -5.68 14.11 8.45
CA CYS A 24 -4.25 13.94 8.23
C CYS A 24 -3.92 13.69 6.76
N TYR A 25 -2.66 13.93 6.39
CA TYR A 25 -2.14 13.52 5.08
C TYR A 25 -2.19 11.99 4.94
N CYS A 26 -2.77 11.53 3.84
CA CYS A 26 -2.84 10.11 3.50
C CYS A 26 -2.84 9.91 1.98
N GLU A 27 -2.33 8.75 1.57
CA GLU A 27 -2.15 8.35 0.19
C GLU A 27 -3.16 7.24 -0.14
N GLU A 28 -3.71 7.29 -1.35
CA GLU A 28 -4.61 6.26 -1.84
C GLU A 28 -3.78 5.05 -2.30
N HIS A 29 -4.11 3.89 -1.77
CA HIS A 29 -3.41 2.64 -2.02
C HIS A 29 -4.37 1.60 -2.60
N HIS A 30 -3.93 0.90 -3.65
CA HIS A 30 -4.66 -0.25 -4.19
C HIS A 30 -4.32 -1.51 -3.39
N ILE A 31 -5.33 -2.15 -2.80
CA ILE A 31 -5.17 -3.37 -1.97
C ILE A 31 -4.60 -4.51 -2.81
N ILE A 32 -5.10 -4.67 -4.04
CA ILE A 32 -4.49 -5.50 -5.07
C ILE A 32 -3.91 -4.55 -6.11
N PRO A 33 -2.60 -4.54 -6.35
CA PRO A 33 -1.98 -3.64 -7.31
C PRO A 33 -2.56 -3.81 -8.72
N LEU A 34 -2.73 -2.71 -9.45
CA LEU A 34 -3.20 -2.74 -10.85
C LEU A 34 -2.26 -3.57 -11.74
N SER A 35 -0.95 -3.53 -11.49
CA SER A 35 0.05 -4.28 -12.26
C SER A 35 -0.08 -5.80 -12.11
N GLU A 36 -0.71 -6.23 -11.01
CA GLU A 36 -0.99 -7.63 -10.68
C GLU A 36 -2.44 -8.03 -11.02
N GLY A 37 -3.14 -7.22 -11.83
CA GLY A 37 -4.51 -7.49 -12.27
C GLY A 37 -5.60 -7.05 -11.29
N GLY A 38 -5.27 -6.25 -10.28
CA GLY A 38 -6.24 -5.65 -9.38
C GLY A 38 -7.19 -4.69 -10.10
N PRO A 39 -8.47 -4.59 -9.68
CA PRO A 39 -9.44 -3.68 -10.30
C PRO A 39 -9.23 -2.23 -9.83
N ASP A 40 -9.45 -1.24 -10.70
CA ASP A 40 -9.44 0.18 -10.32
C ASP A 40 -10.80 0.62 -9.75
N THR A 41 -11.20 0.02 -8.62
CA THR A 41 -12.49 0.28 -7.96
C THR A 41 -12.29 0.90 -6.58
N LYS A 42 -13.33 1.59 -6.08
CA LYS A 42 -13.32 2.18 -4.73
C LYS A 42 -13.15 1.13 -3.63
N ASP A 43 -13.61 -0.10 -3.84
CA ASP A 43 -13.49 -1.19 -2.88
C ASP A 43 -12.08 -1.79 -2.82
N ASN A 44 -11.32 -1.66 -3.92
CA ASN A 44 -9.91 -2.03 -3.98
C ASN A 44 -8.99 -0.87 -3.54
N LYS A 45 -9.53 0.25 -3.09
CA LYS A 45 -8.76 1.43 -2.67
C LYS A 45 -8.91 1.68 -1.17
N ILE A 46 -7.81 2.04 -0.55
CA ILE A 46 -7.78 2.38 0.88
C ILE A 46 -6.83 3.55 1.14
N ASN A 47 -7.17 4.41 2.09
CA ASN A 47 -6.27 5.49 2.52
C ASN A 47 -5.29 4.94 3.55
N LEU A 48 -4.00 5.12 3.29
CA LEU A 48 -2.91 4.80 4.21
C LEU A 48 -2.13 6.07 4.56
N SER A 49 -1.55 6.12 5.76
CA SER A 49 -0.53 7.14 6.03
C SER A 49 0.70 6.91 5.15
N ALA A 50 1.51 7.93 4.89
CA ALA A 50 2.73 7.79 4.07
C ALA A 50 3.63 6.64 4.55
N ARG A 51 3.80 6.48 5.87
CA ARG A 51 4.56 5.38 6.48
C ARG A 51 3.94 4.02 6.18
N GLU A 52 2.62 3.90 6.30
CA GLU A 52 1.94 2.63 6.03
C GLU A 52 1.92 2.29 4.57
N HIS A 53 1.78 3.28 3.70
CA HIS A 53 1.82 3.09 2.26
C HIS A 53 3.19 2.54 1.84
N TYR A 54 4.27 3.12 2.39
CA TYR A 54 5.62 2.59 2.22
C TYR A 54 5.78 1.14 2.69
N ILE A 55 5.27 0.83 3.90
CA ILE A 55 5.33 -0.54 4.44
C ILE A 55 4.50 -1.51 3.60
N ALA A 56 3.31 -1.09 3.15
CA ALA A 56 2.43 -1.88 2.29
C ALA A 56 3.13 -2.26 0.99
N HIS A 57 3.76 -1.29 0.31
CA HIS A 57 4.54 -1.57 -0.90
C HIS A 57 5.77 -2.44 -0.64
N LEU A 58 6.46 -2.28 0.50
CA LEU A 58 7.56 -3.17 0.87
C LEU A 58 7.09 -4.62 1.08
N LEU A 59 5.93 -4.81 1.72
CA LEU A 59 5.34 -6.12 1.94
C LEU A 59 4.91 -6.73 0.60
N LEU A 60 4.24 -5.97 -0.27
CA LEU A 60 3.85 -6.42 -1.60
C LEU A 60 5.06 -6.82 -2.45
N ALA A 61 6.14 -6.04 -2.41
CA ALA A 61 7.41 -6.40 -3.06
C ALA A 61 7.98 -7.72 -2.56
N LYS A 62 7.86 -8.02 -1.25
CA LYS A 62 8.29 -9.30 -0.69
C LYS A 62 7.31 -10.46 -0.94
N ILE A 63 6.05 -10.17 -1.24
CA ILE A 63 5.00 -11.19 -1.49
C ILE A 63 5.08 -11.65 -2.95
N TYR A 64 5.05 -10.71 -3.89
CA TYR A 64 5.08 -11.00 -5.33
C TYR A 64 6.50 -11.27 -5.84
N ASP A 65 7.50 -10.64 -5.22
CA ASP A 65 8.92 -10.76 -5.55
C ASP A 65 9.23 -10.52 -7.03
N ASP A 66 8.54 -9.55 -7.64
CA ASP A 66 8.74 -9.14 -9.02
C ASP A 66 9.37 -7.74 -9.12
N TYR A 67 9.96 -7.47 -10.29
CA TYR A 67 10.63 -6.21 -10.56
C TYR A 67 9.69 -4.99 -10.51
N LYS A 68 8.40 -5.16 -10.80
CA LYS A 68 7.42 -4.06 -10.84
C LYS A 68 7.10 -3.58 -9.43
N MET A 69 6.91 -4.50 -8.48
CA MET A 69 6.66 -4.18 -7.08
C MET A 69 7.91 -3.58 -6.43
N TRP A 70 9.09 -4.14 -6.68
CA TRP A 70 10.34 -3.55 -6.21
C TRP A 70 10.58 -2.15 -6.78
N TYR A 71 10.26 -1.94 -8.07
CA TYR A 71 10.31 -0.61 -8.69
C TYR A 71 9.31 0.36 -8.05
N ALA A 72 8.05 -0.06 -7.87
CA ALA A 72 7.01 0.75 -7.22
C ALA A 72 7.43 1.18 -5.80
N TRP A 73 8.00 0.27 -5.01
CA TRP A 73 8.52 0.58 -3.68
C TRP A 73 9.71 1.56 -3.74
N ASN A 74 10.66 1.36 -4.65
CA ASN A 74 11.81 2.26 -4.82
C ASN A 74 11.38 3.68 -5.22
N MET A 75 10.33 3.81 -6.04
CA MET A 75 9.78 5.11 -6.40
C MET A 75 9.21 5.88 -5.20
N MET A 76 8.80 5.20 -4.12
CA MET A 76 8.36 5.85 -2.88
C MET A 76 9.53 6.45 -2.09
N LEU A 77 10.71 5.84 -2.14
CA LEU A 77 11.92 6.36 -1.46
C LEU A 77 12.39 7.67 -2.08
N CYS A 78 12.22 7.83 -3.39
CA CYS A 78 12.62 9.02 -4.14
C CYS A 78 11.67 10.22 -3.95
N GLN A 79 10.52 10.06 -3.28
CA GLN A 79 9.57 11.16 -3.05
C GLN A 79 9.85 11.99 -1.79
N ASN A 80 10.78 11.56 -0.91
CA ASN A 80 11.19 12.32 0.28
C ASN A 80 12.31 13.35 0.02
N SER A 81 12.65 13.60 -1.24
CA SER A 81 13.77 14.46 -1.63
C SER A 81 13.32 15.65 -2.47
N ARG A 82 12.31 16.42 -2.05
CA ARG A 82 12.04 17.78 -2.54
C ARG A 82 11.40 18.65 -1.48
#